data_AF-A0A2E7JDN0-F1
#
_entry.id   AF-A0A2E7JDN0-F1
#
_cell.length_a   1.000
_cell.length_b   1.000
_cell.length_c   1.000
_cell.angle_alpha   90.00
_cell.angle_beta   90.00
_cell.angle_gamma   90.00
#
_symmetry.space_group_name_H-M   'P 1'
#
loop_
_entity.id
_entity.type
_entity.pdbx_description
1 polymer ?
#
loop_
_entity_poly.entity_id
_entity_poly.type
_entity_poly.pdbx_seq_one_letter_code
_entity_poly.pdbx_strand_id
1 'polypeptide(L)'
;MLGGTFYESSMFSDALAEVVSPIDSPRYLIRRKGSYGRSDFHAVPLKLALNKSNAEAFHRNWERYVGPAELIYTRNAEGRNVLAKSRLKAFSSAFAREVRREDQWL
;
A
#
# COMPACT_ATOMS: atom_id res chain seq x y z
N MET A 1 -15.80 -0.41 -19.12
CA MET A 1 -14.48 -1.00 -19.39
C MET A 1 -14.66 -2.51 -19.50
N LEU A 2 -14.49 -3.09 -20.69
CA LEU A 2 -14.38 -4.54 -20.87
C LEU A 2 -12.89 -4.85 -20.94
N GLY A 3 -12.30 -5.53 -19.96
CA GLY A 3 -10.85 -5.73 -20.00
C GLY A 3 -10.19 -6.68 -19.01
N GLY A 4 -10.94 -7.40 -18.18
CA GLY A 4 -10.39 -8.41 -17.29
C GLY A 4 -11.45 -9.42 -16.90
N THR A 5 -11.02 -10.64 -16.58
CA THR A 5 -11.88 -11.64 -15.96
C THR A 5 -12.43 -11.10 -14.63
N PHE A 6 -13.54 -11.67 -14.15
CA PHE A 6 -14.06 -11.35 -12.82
C PHE A 6 -12.99 -11.53 -11.73
N TYR A 7 -12.18 -12.59 -11.86
CA TYR A 7 -11.07 -12.88 -10.97
C TYR A 7 -9.99 -11.78 -10.96
N GLU A 8 -9.58 -11.28 -12.12
CA GLU A 8 -8.60 -10.18 -12.23
C GLU A 8 -9.16 -8.87 -11.65
N SER A 9 -10.43 -8.59 -11.91
CA SER A 9 -11.10 -7.39 -11.37
C SER A 9 -11.19 -7.41 -9.85
N SER A 10 -11.52 -8.57 -9.27
CA SER A 10 -11.50 -8.77 -7.81
C SER A 10 -10.08 -8.63 -7.26
N MET A 11 -9.09 -9.24 -7.91
CA MET A 11 -7.70 -9.18 -7.47
C MET A 11 -7.17 -7.73 -7.44
N PHE A 12 -7.48 -6.95 -8.48
CA PHE A 12 -7.12 -5.54 -8.53
C PHE A 12 -7.79 -4.75 -7.40
N SER A 13 -9.11 -4.96 -7.20
CA SER A 13 -9.88 -4.26 -6.18
C SER A 13 -9.36 -4.56 -4.77
N ASP A 14 -9.06 -5.81 -4.46
CA ASP A 14 -8.46 -6.21 -3.18
C ASP A 14 -7.08 -5.57 -3.00
N ALA A 15 -6.22 -5.60 -4.03
CA ALA A 15 -4.90 -5.00 -3.97
C ALA A 15 -4.96 -3.47 -3.78
N LEU A 16 -5.89 -2.79 -4.46
CA LEU A 16 -6.12 -1.36 -4.30
C LEU A 16 -6.63 -1.05 -2.88
N ALA A 17 -7.57 -1.84 -2.36
CA ALA A 17 -8.06 -1.70 -1.00
C ALA A 17 -6.92 -1.80 0.02
N GLU A 18 -5.98 -2.74 -0.15
CA GLU A 18 -4.80 -2.85 0.71
C GLU A 18 -3.91 -1.59 0.69
N VAL A 19 -3.71 -0.96 -0.47
CA VAL A 19 -2.89 0.26 -0.60
C VAL A 19 -3.48 1.45 0.14
N VAL A 20 -4.80 1.61 0.08
CA VAL A 20 -5.52 2.77 0.63
C VAL A 20 -6.00 2.56 2.07
N SER A 21 -6.02 1.32 2.54
CA SER A 21 -6.47 0.99 3.89
C SER A 21 -5.50 1.50 4.97
N PRO A 22 -5.99 1.67 6.22
CA PRO A 22 -5.12 1.85 7.38
C PRO A 22 -4.03 0.78 7.43
N ILE A 23 -2.81 1.19 7.75
CA ILE A 23 -1.68 0.26 7.83
C ILE A 23 -1.86 -0.66 9.03
N ASP A 24 -1.99 -1.96 8.76
CA ASP A 24 -1.85 -2.99 9.78
C ASP A 24 -0.45 -3.61 9.73
N SER A 25 -0.29 -4.79 9.14
CA SER A 25 0.94 -5.59 9.24
C SER A 25 1.50 -6.01 7.86
N PRO A 26 1.68 -5.10 6.90
CA PRO A 26 2.20 -5.45 5.57
C PRO A 26 3.66 -5.88 5.65
N ARG A 27 4.12 -6.76 4.75
CA ARG A 27 5.54 -7.17 4.64
C ARG A 27 6.44 -6.04 4.13
N TYR A 28 5.90 -5.16 3.30
CA TYR A 28 6.61 -4.01 2.76
C TYR A 28 5.74 -2.76 2.87
N LEU A 29 6.39 -1.62 3.08
CA LEU A 29 5.79 -0.30 3.05
C LEU A 29 6.41 0.54 1.93
N ILE A 30 5.58 1.34 1.30
CA ILE A 30 5.99 2.49 0.51
C ILE A 30 5.96 3.72 1.42
N ARG A 31 7.12 4.37 1.60
CA ARG A 31 7.22 5.66 2.28
C ARG A 31 7.35 6.77 1.24
N ARG A 32 6.28 7.52 1.03
CA ARG A 32 6.29 8.69 0.13
C ARG A 32 6.74 9.92 0.90
N LYS A 33 7.64 10.72 0.32
CA LYS A 33 7.95 12.06 0.85
C LYS A 33 6.91 13.03 0.30
N GLY A 34 6.01 13.51 1.16
CA GLY A 34 5.06 14.56 0.80
C GLY A 34 5.71 15.94 0.86
N SER A 35 4.98 16.93 0.34
CA SER A 35 5.34 18.34 0.46
C SER A 35 5.39 18.77 1.93
N TYR A 36 6.26 19.73 2.27
CA TYR A 36 6.39 20.29 3.62
C TYR A 36 6.84 19.28 4.70
N GLY A 37 7.60 18.24 4.34
CA GLY A 37 8.26 17.34 5.29
C GLY A 37 7.34 16.28 5.92
N ARG A 38 6.08 16.16 5.48
CA ARG A 38 5.17 15.10 5.92
C ARG A 38 5.36 13.86 5.05
N SER A 39 5.78 12.75 5.65
CA SER A 39 5.81 11.46 4.95
C SER A 39 4.46 10.76 5.08
N ASP A 40 4.02 10.15 3.98
CA ASP A 40 2.86 9.27 3.96
C ASP A 40 3.31 7.83 3.72
N PHE A 41 2.48 6.88 4.12
CA PHE A 41 2.82 5.46 4.10
C PHE A 41 1.69 4.64 3.49
N HIS A 42 2.06 3.69 2.64
CA HIS A 42 1.13 2.76 2.00
C HIS A 42 1.65 1.33 2.10
N ALA A 43 0.75 0.36 2.22
CA ALA A 43 1.11 -1.05 2.12
C ALA A 43 1.45 -1.40 0.67
N VAL A 44 2.44 -2.28 0.49
CA VAL A 44 2.54 -3.06 -0.75
C VAL A 44 1.51 -4.20 -0.65
N PRO A 45 0.61 -4.38 -1.64
CA PRO A 45 -0.39 -5.44 -1.60
C PRO A 45 0.21 -6.82 -1.36
N LEU A 46 -0.45 -7.66 -0.55
CA LEU A 46 0.05 -8.95 -0.11
C LEU A 46 0.50 -9.81 -1.27
N LYS A 47 -0.30 -9.90 -2.34
CA LYS A 47 0.03 -10.69 -3.54
C LYS A 47 1.35 -10.29 -4.20
N LEU A 48 1.72 -9.01 -4.13
CA LEU A 48 3.01 -8.51 -4.62
C LEU A 48 4.11 -8.59 -3.56
N ALA A 49 3.74 -8.47 -2.28
CA ALA A 49 4.66 -8.45 -1.15
C ALA A 49 5.23 -9.82 -0.75
N LEU A 50 4.67 -10.93 -1.28
CA LEU A 50 5.18 -12.29 -1.03
C LEU A 50 6.55 -12.53 -1.68
N ASN A 51 6.83 -11.85 -2.79
CA ASN A 51 8.09 -11.96 -3.53
C ASN A 51 8.80 -10.59 -3.55
N LYS A 52 10.10 -10.58 -3.19
CA LYS A 52 10.91 -9.35 -3.18
C LYS A 52 10.95 -8.66 -4.54
N SER A 53 11.11 -9.39 -5.64
CA SER A 53 11.20 -8.79 -6.98
C SER A 53 9.88 -8.12 -7.39
N ASN A 54 8.73 -8.67 -6.98
CA ASN A 54 7.42 -8.08 -7.21
C ASN A 54 7.21 -6.82 -6.36
N ALA A 55 7.64 -6.83 -5.09
CA ALA A 55 7.60 -5.65 -4.23
C ALA A 55 8.48 -4.51 -4.78
N GLU A 56 9.68 -4.83 -5.28
CA GLU A 56 10.55 -3.87 -5.96
C GLU A 56 9.95 -3.38 -7.29
N ALA A 57 9.27 -4.25 -8.04
CA ALA A 57 8.58 -3.84 -9.27
C ALA A 57 7.43 -2.88 -8.95
N PHE A 58 6.67 -3.13 -7.88
CA PHE A 58 5.64 -2.21 -7.40
C PHE A 58 6.25 -0.85 -7.02
N HIS A 59 7.34 -0.84 -6.26
CA HIS A 59 8.05 0.40 -5.89
C HIS A 59 8.55 1.18 -7.11
N ARG A 60 9.19 0.52 -8.09
CA ARG A 60 9.62 1.20 -9.33
C ARG A 60 8.46 1.83 -10.10
N ASN A 61 7.33 1.15 -10.17
CA ASN A 61 6.13 1.69 -10.82
C ASN A 61 5.51 2.83 -10.00
N TRP A 62 5.53 2.73 -8.66
CA TRP A 62 5.12 3.83 -7.79
C TRP A 62 5.96 5.08 -8.05
N GLU A 63 7.28 4.95 -8.11
CA GLU A 63 8.16 6.09 -8.40
C GLU A 63 7.88 6.70 -9.78
N ARG A 64 7.61 5.86 -10.77
CA ARG A 64 7.31 6.31 -12.14
C ARG A 64 5.96 7.02 -12.26
N TYR A 65 4.93 6.53 -11.60
CA TYR A 65 3.54 6.97 -11.84
C TYR A 65 2.93 7.81 -10.70
N VAL A 66 3.48 7.73 -9.49
CA VAL A 66 2.96 8.43 -8.29
C VAL A 66 3.98 9.43 -7.75
N GLY A 67 5.27 9.06 -7.73
CA GLY A 67 6.38 9.94 -7.37
C GLY A 67 7.36 9.33 -6.36
N PRO A 68 8.40 10.08 -5.96
CA PRO A 68 9.53 9.57 -5.19
C PRO A 68 9.12 8.89 -3.89
N ALA A 69 9.64 7.69 -3.66
CA ALA A 69 9.30 6.92 -2.48
C ALA A 69 10.42 5.93 -2.11
N GLU A 70 10.34 5.37 -0.91
CA GLU A 70 11.25 4.33 -0.44
C GLU A 70 10.47 3.04 -0.14
N LEU A 71 11.06 1.90 -0.52
CA LEU A 71 10.54 0.56 -0.18
C LEU A 71 11.18 0.07 1.13
N ILE A 72 10.35 -0.26 2.12
CA ILE A 72 10.80 -0.64 3.46
C ILE A 72 10.29 -2.03 3.80
N TYR A 73 11.20 -2.97 4.04
CA TYR A 73 10.84 -4.32 4.51
C TYR A 73 10.57 -4.33 6.01
N THR A 74 9.42 -4.83 6.46
CA THR A 74 8.94 -4.67 7.85
C THR A 74 9.24 -5.85 8.75
N ARG A 75 9.81 -6.96 8.25
CA ARG A 75 10.03 -8.18 9.06
C ARG A 75 11.40 -8.27 9.71
N ASN A 76 12.18 -7.19 9.66
CA ASN A 76 13.40 -7.01 10.46
C ASN A 76 13.15 -5.96 11.57
N ALA A 77 14.09 -5.81 12.50
CA ALA A 77 13.93 -4.92 13.66
C ALA A 77 13.71 -3.46 13.26
N GLU A 78 14.50 -2.96 12.30
CA GLU A 78 14.42 -1.59 11.80
C GLU A 78 13.06 -1.31 11.14
N GLY A 79 12.63 -2.18 10.24
CA GLY A 79 11.36 -2.07 9.55
C GLY A 79 10.14 -2.17 10.46
N ARG A 80 10.20 -3.01 11.52
CA ARG A 80 9.14 -3.05 12.54
C ARG A 80 9.00 -1.71 13.26
N ASN A 81 10.12 -1.04 13.56
CA ASN A 81 10.10 0.29 14.17
C ASN A 81 9.47 1.33 13.23
N VAL A 82 9.76 1.26 11.92
CA VAL A 82 9.10 2.12 10.93
C VAL A 82 7.61 1.81 10.85
N LEU A 83 7.24 0.54 10.80
CA LEU A 83 5.85 0.11 10.74
C LEU A 83 5.03 0.66 11.90
N ALA A 84 5.52 0.52 13.13
CA ALA A 84 4.86 1.07 14.32
C ALA A 84 4.61 2.59 14.21
N LYS A 85 5.61 3.34 13.73
CA LYS A 85 5.49 4.81 13.51
C LYS A 85 4.52 5.14 12.38
N SER A 86 4.47 4.32 11.33
CA SER A 86 3.63 4.56 10.16
C SER A 86 2.14 4.47 10.47
N ARG A 87 1.72 3.59 11.40
CA ARG A 87 0.30 3.44 11.79
C ARG A 87 -0.32 4.73 12.33
N LEU A 88 0.50 5.59 12.95
CA LEU A 88 0.09 6.88 13.50
C LEU A 88 0.20 8.04 12.49
N LYS A 89 0.99 7.87 11.43
CA LYS A 89 1.35 8.93 10.48
C LYS A 89 0.70 8.78 9.11
N ALA A 90 0.26 7.57 8.76
CA ALA A 90 -0.35 7.28 7.48
C ALA A 90 -1.64 8.09 7.34
N PHE A 91 -1.83 8.72 6.19
CA PHE A 91 -3.04 9.47 5.89
C PHE A 91 -4.28 8.56 5.95
N SER A 92 -4.14 7.27 5.60
CA SER A 92 -5.22 6.27 5.72
C SER A 92 -5.73 6.08 7.16
N SER A 93 -4.93 6.40 8.19
CA SER A 93 -5.40 6.37 9.58
C SER A 93 -6.53 7.37 9.84
N ALA A 94 -6.61 8.47 9.09
CA ALA A 94 -7.72 9.42 9.16
C ALA A 94 -9.02 8.85 8.58
N PHE A 95 -8.93 7.92 7.62
CA PHE A 95 -10.08 7.28 6.96
C PHE A 95 -10.46 5.94 7.59
N ALA A 96 -9.82 5.53 8.69
CA ALA A 96 -10.08 4.24 9.34
C ALA A 96 -11.55 4.02 9.74
N ARG A 97 -12.34 5.09 9.87
CA ARG A 97 -13.78 5.04 10.16
C ARG A 97 -14.68 5.02 8.90
N GLU A 98 -14.15 5.32 7.72
CA GLU A 98 -14.93 5.56 6.49
C GLU A 98 -14.66 4.56 5.37
N VAL A 99 -13.57 3.81 5.41
CA VAL A 99 -13.28 2.77 4.39
C VAL A 99 -14.28 1.62 4.55
N ARG A 100 -15.40 1.70 3.81
CA ARG A 100 -16.36 0.61 3.62
C ARG A 100 -16.08 -0.03 2.28
N ARG A 101 -15.91 -1.36 2.28
CA ARG A 101 -15.89 -2.14 1.03
C ARG A 101 -17.32 -2.15 0.50
N GLU A 102 -17.58 -1.38 -0.54
CA GLU A 102 -18.85 -1.45 -1.26
C GLU A 102 -18.68 -2.43 -2.42
N ASP A 103 -19.31 -3.60 -2.29
CA ASP A 103 -19.42 -4.60 -3.36
C ASP A 103 -20.51 -4.14 -4.36
N GLN A 104 -20.34 -2.98 -4.99
CA GLN A 104 -21.22 -2.51 -6.05
C GLN A 104 -20.54 -2.74 -7.41
N TRP A 105 -20.56 -4.00 -7.84
CA TRP A 105 -20.50 -4.37 -9.25
C TRP A 105 -21.71 -5.26 -9.54
N LEU A 106 -22.89 -4.64 -9.53
CA LEU A 106 -24.09 -5.16 -10.20
C LEU A 106 -24.16 -4.58 -11.62
#